data_AF-A0A3N5KXA6-F1
#
_entry.id   AF-A0A3N5KXA6-F1
#
_cell.length_a   1.000
_cell.length_b   1.000
_cell.length_c   1.000
_cell.angle_alpha   90.00
_cell.angle_beta   90.00
_cell.angle_gamma   90.00
#
_symmetry.space_group_name_H-M   'P 1'
#
loop_
_entity.id
_entity.type
_entity.pdbx_description
1 polymer ?
#
loop_
_entity_poly.entity_id
_entity_poly.type
_entity_poly.pdbx_seq_one_letter_code
_entity_poly.pdbx_strand_id
1 'polypeptide(L)'
;MKKNYFGVVIFTIITAFLLSSCDDSGVNHLVHQNGIITFTQKNLLPLNPNVDGVYELWLRLDSSGIQSWYSLGKFNIGPDGKSMVDLNGQPMTFTYNGDTTKLSWANYVVVSIENLNVNFAPSSAKIITGPVGANQDSVYGSLYIGDALALDAGGRNLYTVWTGHFTIQTPTTGAAEPECLKGIWLSNVAGDASGLDPSISLIPGNGWVYEAWVADSSSPSNPIYYSAGRFYNPAAPDLDGTGPCAGPNAGFNFPGQDWVQPGCPGNGKPDIVSLAAGYYRYFITIEPELEVANTPAFNTPFPFFIYRQYIGFLGCRLLGNLYNIPGPNKLFPDAKIHITN
;
A
#
# COMPACT_ATOMS: atom_id res chain seq x y z
N MET A 1 81.77 47.78 1.71
CA MET A 1 80.73 46.81 2.12
C MET A 1 79.74 46.65 0.98
N LYS A 2 79.88 45.62 0.13
CA LYS A 2 78.88 45.28 -0.90
C LYS A 2 77.83 44.38 -0.25
N LYS A 3 76.60 44.89 -0.09
CA LYS A 3 75.48 44.11 0.44
C LYS A 3 74.99 43.14 -0.65
N ASN A 4 74.94 41.85 -0.31
CA ASN A 4 74.47 40.77 -1.18
C ASN A 4 72.94 40.85 -1.32
N TYR A 5 72.45 41.59 -2.32
CA TYR A 5 71.03 41.66 -2.67
C TYR A 5 70.53 40.46 -3.49
N PHE A 6 71.44 39.57 -3.92
CA PHE A 6 71.11 38.47 -4.81
C PHE A 6 70.29 37.35 -4.14
N GLY A 7 70.52 37.11 -2.84
CA GLY A 7 69.80 36.07 -2.09
C GLY A 7 68.34 36.42 -1.80
N VAL A 8 68.03 37.71 -1.61
CA VAL A 8 66.65 38.15 -1.30
C VAL A 8 65.75 37.99 -2.52
N VAL A 9 66.23 38.31 -3.72
CA VAL A 9 65.43 38.22 -4.96
C VAL A 9 65.07 36.77 -5.32
N ILE A 10 65.98 35.82 -5.10
CA ILE A 10 65.72 34.40 -5.38
C ILE A 10 64.67 33.85 -4.42
N PHE A 11 64.71 34.25 -3.14
CA PHE A 11 63.73 33.78 -2.16
C PHE A 11 62.31 34.29 -2.45
N THR A 12 62.16 35.53 -2.94
CA THR A 12 60.84 36.08 -3.31
C THR A 12 60.25 35.39 -4.55
N ILE A 13 61.08 35.03 -5.53
CA ILE A 13 60.62 34.36 -6.76
C ILE A 13 60.15 32.92 -6.45
N ILE A 14 60.87 32.18 -5.60
CA ILE A 14 60.49 30.82 -5.19
C ILE A 14 59.20 30.85 -4.36
N THR A 15 59.05 31.84 -3.48
CA THR A 15 57.82 31.99 -2.66
C THR A 15 56.60 32.35 -3.52
N ALA A 16 56.78 33.17 -4.56
CA ALA A 16 55.70 33.50 -5.50
C ALA A 16 55.26 32.29 -6.35
N PHE A 17 56.20 31.43 -6.76
CA PHE A 17 55.88 30.20 -7.50
C PHE A 17 55.17 29.13 -6.64
N LEU A 18 55.55 29.03 -5.36
CA LEU A 18 54.89 28.10 -4.42
C LEU A 18 53.48 28.56 -4.01
N LEU A 19 53.22 29.88 -4.03
CA LEU A 19 51.89 30.44 -3.75
C LEU A 19 50.98 30.43 -5.00
N SER A 20 51.54 30.42 -6.21
CA SER A 20 50.75 30.30 -7.45
C SER A 20 50.41 28.85 -7.85
N SER A 21 51.01 27.84 -7.20
CA SER A 21 50.68 26.42 -7.42
C SER A 21 49.51 25.92 -6.56
N CYS A 22 48.93 26.78 -5.72
CA CYS A 22 47.68 26.52 -5.01
C CYS A 22 46.52 27.31 -5.66
N ASP A 23 46.55 27.47 -6.98
CA ASP A 23 45.38 27.96 -7.71
C ASP A 23 44.37 26.82 -7.85
N ASP A 24 43.43 26.77 -6.91
CA ASP A 24 42.26 25.88 -6.91
C ASP A 24 41.21 26.32 -7.96
N SER A 25 41.65 26.97 -9.04
CA SER A 25 40.83 27.44 -10.16
C SER A 25 40.47 26.33 -11.16
N GLY A 26 40.89 25.10 -10.89
CA GLY A 26 40.74 23.94 -11.77
C GLY A 26 39.85 22.82 -11.26
N VAL A 27 39.20 22.96 -10.09
CA VAL A 27 38.13 22.02 -9.72
C VAL A 27 36.97 22.36 -10.63
N ASN A 28 36.90 21.66 -11.77
CA ASN A 28 35.64 21.48 -12.47
C ASN A 28 34.66 20.98 -11.41
N HIS A 29 33.85 21.88 -10.85
CA HIS A 29 32.67 21.50 -10.12
C HIS A 29 31.93 20.61 -11.11
N LEU A 30 31.99 19.29 -10.88
CA LEU A 30 31.17 18.33 -11.59
C LEU A 30 29.76 18.87 -11.40
N VAL A 31 29.24 19.49 -12.45
CA VAL A 31 27.86 19.98 -12.44
C VAL A 31 27.05 18.70 -12.33
N HIS A 32 26.60 18.39 -11.12
CA HIS A 32 25.69 17.29 -10.88
C HIS A 32 24.44 17.60 -11.70
N GLN A 33 24.30 16.94 -12.85
CA GLN A 33 23.08 17.05 -13.62
C GLN A 33 21.99 16.33 -12.83
N ASN A 34 20.87 17.01 -12.63
CA ASN A 34 19.71 16.39 -12.01
C ASN A 34 19.22 15.29 -12.95
N GLY A 35 19.05 14.08 -12.42
CA GLY A 35 18.56 12.97 -13.24
C GLY A 35 17.10 13.15 -13.62
N ILE A 36 16.76 12.85 -14.86
CA ILE A 36 15.38 12.81 -15.35
C ILE A 36 14.78 11.45 -15.02
N ILE A 37 13.64 11.43 -14.33
CA ILE A 37 12.93 10.19 -13.98
C ILE A 37 11.70 10.05 -14.86
N THR A 38 11.68 9.01 -15.69
CA THR A 38 10.48 8.51 -16.35
C THR A 38 9.89 7.38 -15.52
N PHE A 39 8.77 7.64 -14.86
CA PHE A 39 8.00 6.63 -14.13
C PHE A 39 6.63 6.47 -14.79
N THR A 40 6.22 5.23 -15.03
CA THR A 40 4.91 4.91 -15.61
C THR A 40 4.26 3.84 -14.77
N GLN A 41 2.97 4.00 -14.49
CA GLN A 41 2.19 3.06 -13.68
C GLN A 41 1.00 2.54 -14.46
N LYS A 42 0.51 1.37 -14.06
CA LYS A 42 -0.82 0.89 -14.39
C LYS A 42 -1.53 0.50 -13.12
N ASN A 43 -2.82 0.80 -13.07
CA ASN A 43 -3.75 0.29 -12.07
C ASN A 43 -3.47 0.71 -10.62
N LEU A 44 -2.58 1.68 -10.39
CA LEU A 44 -2.65 2.42 -9.15
C LEU A 44 -3.95 3.23 -9.17
N LEU A 45 -4.66 3.21 -8.04
CA LEU A 45 -5.93 3.90 -7.89
C LEU A 45 -5.71 5.23 -7.14
N PRO A 46 -6.53 6.27 -7.41
CA PRO A 46 -6.50 7.49 -6.63
C PRO A 46 -6.67 7.19 -5.14
N LEU A 47 -5.80 7.78 -4.33
CA LEU A 47 -5.94 7.76 -2.87
C LEU A 47 -6.55 9.09 -2.41
N ASN A 48 -7.35 9.07 -1.36
CA ASN A 48 -7.71 10.28 -0.66
C ASN A 48 -6.59 10.62 0.36
N PRO A 49 -5.86 11.74 0.20
CA PRO A 49 -4.71 12.05 1.06
C PRO A 49 -5.02 12.17 2.56
N ASN A 50 -6.29 12.45 2.90
CA ASN A 50 -6.75 12.61 4.28
C ASN A 50 -7.30 11.32 4.89
N VAL A 51 -7.44 10.27 4.09
CA VAL A 51 -8.08 8.99 4.47
C VAL A 51 -7.08 7.87 4.24
N ASP A 52 -6.69 7.68 2.98
CA ASP A 52 -5.87 6.55 2.51
C ASP A 52 -4.37 6.84 2.59
N GLY A 53 -4.00 8.13 2.57
CA GLY A 53 -2.61 8.59 2.43
C GLY A 53 -2.24 8.94 0.98
N VAL A 54 -0.94 8.94 0.70
CA VAL A 54 -0.38 9.33 -0.61
C VAL A 54 0.65 8.31 -1.06
N TYR A 55 0.90 8.20 -2.37
CA TYR A 55 2.01 7.38 -2.84
C TYR A 55 3.32 8.14 -2.70
N GLU A 56 4.41 7.43 -2.42
CA GLU A 56 5.76 7.96 -2.51
C GLU A 56 6.66 7.00 -3.27
N LEU A 57 7.41 7.53 -4.23
CA LEU A 57 8.38 6.78 -5.03
C LEU A 57 9.75 6.87 -4.36
N TRP A 58 10.40 5.73 -4.15
CA TRP A 58 11.68 5.64 -3.45
C TRP A 58 12.71 4.87 -4.27
N LEU A 59 13.97 5.32 -4.20
CA LEU A 59 15.14 4.64 -4.74
C LEU A 59 16.02 4.14 -3.59
N ARG A 60 16.39 2.85 -3.61
CA ARG A 60 17.40 2.31 -2.70
C ARG A 60 18.78 2.35 -3.37
N LEU A 61 19.73 2.99 -2.70
CA LEU A 61 21.15 2.88 -3.02
C LEU A 61 21.82 1.93 -2.03
N ASP A 62 22.71 1.09 -2.53
CA ASP A 62 23.50 0.14 -1.74
C ASP A 62 24.99 0.32 -2.03
N SER A 63 25.68 0.99 -1.11
CA SER A 63 27.13 1.20 -1.19
C SER A 63 27.81 0.19 -0.29
N SER A 64 28.26 -0.92 -0.89
CA SER A 64 29.02 -1.97 -0.19
C SER A 64 28.29 -2.56 1.03
N GLY A 65 26.97 -2.75 0.94
CA GLY A 65 26.13 -3.31 2.01
C GLY A 65 25.46 -2.26 2.89
N ILE A 66 25.79 -0.97 2.74
CA ILE A 66 25.10 0.12 3.43
C ILE A 66 23.95 0.59 2.54
N GLN A 67 22.73 0.28 2.99
CA GLN A 67 21.50 0.63 2.28
C GLN A 67 20.99 2.01 2.73
N SER A 68 20.59 2.84 1.77
CA SER A 68 19.98 4.15 2.00
C SER A 68 18.80 4.35 1.07
N TRP A 69 17.75 4.98 1.57
CA TRP A 69 16.54 5.30 0.81
C TRP A 69 16.51 6.78 0.43
N TYR A 70 16.15 7.04 -0.81
CA TYR A 70 15.98 8.38 -1.35
C TYR A 70 14.55 8.53 -1.85
N SER A 71 13.82 9.50 -1.30
CA SER A 71 12.54 9.89 -1.87
C SER A 71 12.77 10.55 -3.22
N LEU A 72 12.04 10.07 -4.22
CA LEU A 72 11.98 10.66 -5.56
C LEU A 72 10.78 11.60 -5.69
N GLY A 73 9.84 11.55 -4.74
CA GLY A 73 8.69 12.45 -4.64
C GLY A 73 7.40 11.73 -4.24
N LYS A 74 6.55 12.48 -3.53
CA LYS A 74 5.16 12.08 -3.24
C LYS A 74 4.26 12.43 -4.41
N PHE A 75 3.31 11.56 -4.69
CA PHE A 75 2.38 11.71 -5.80
C PHE A 75 1.03 11.05 -5.49
N ASN A 76 0.07 11.31 -6.36
CA ASN A 76 -1.20 10.62 -6.38
C ASN A 76 -1.59 10.28 -7.83
N ILE A 77 -2.64 9.48 -8.00
CA ILE A 77 -3.22 9.18 -9.30
C ILE A 77 -4.40 10.11 -9.57
N GLY A 78 -4.41 10.71 -10.75
CA GLY A 78 -5.48 11.59 -11.20
C GLY A 78 -6.81 10.84 -11.39
N PRO A 79 -7.93 11.58 -11.56
CA PRO A 79 -9.26 10.98 -11.71
C PRO A 79 -9.41 10.05 -12.92
N ASP A 80 -8.51 10.13 -13.90
CA ASP A 80 -8.46 9.27 -15.08
C ASP A 80 -7.86 7.88 -14.79
N GLY A 81 -7.34 7.65 -13.58
CA GLY A 81 -6.67 6.42 -13.16
C GLY A 81 -5.31 6.19 -13.82
N LYS A 82 -4.75 7.20 -14.51
CA LYS A 82 -3.53 7.04 -15.33
C LYS A 82 -2.51 8.13 -15.06
N SER A 83 -2.98 9.37 -15.06
CA SER A 83 -2.13 10.54 -14.88
C SER A 83 -1.60 10.59 -13.44
N MET A 84 -0.36 11.04 -13.29
CA MET A 84 0.25 11.29 -11.99
C MET A 84 0.12 12.76 -11.66
N VAL A 85 -0.30 13.05 -10.45
CA VAL A 85 -0.50 14.40 -9.96
C VAL A 85 0.24 14.61 -8.64
N ASP A 86 0.64 15.85 -8.39
CA ASP A 86 1.16 16.25 -7.10
C ASP A 86 0.06 16.25 -6.02
N LEU A 87 0.42 16.63 -4.80
CA LEU A 87 -0.52 16.67 -3.67
C LEU A 87 -1.61 17.75 -3.81
N ASN A 88 -1.48 18.66 -4.79
CA ASN A 88 -2.47 19.68 -5.13
C ASN A 88 -3.30 19.32 -6.37
N GLY A 89 -3.11 18.10 -6.92
CA GLY A 89 -3.80 17.63 -8.12
C GLY A 89 -3.26 18.17 -9.44
N GLN A 90 -2.10 18.82 -9.45
CA GLN A 90 -1.45 19.30 -10.68
C GLN A 90 -0.62 18.18 -11.33
N PRO A 91 -0.56 18.10 -12.68
CA PRO A 91 0.31 17.15 -13.36
C PRO A 91 1.76 17.29 -12.88
N MET A 92 2.44 16.16 -12.65
CA MET A 92 3.80 16.16 -12.14
C MET A 92 4.76 15.28 -12.93
N THR A 93 6.04 15.60 -12.80
CA THR A 93 7.16 14.77 -13.22
C THR A 93 8.10 14.55 -12.05
N PHE A 94 8.90 13.49 -12.11
CA PHE A 94 9.89 13.18 -11.09
C PHE A 94 11.26 13.70 -11.52
N THR A 95 12.06 14.16 -10.56
CA THR A 95 13.45 14.56 -10.79
C THR A 95 14.31 14.00 -9.69
N TYR A 96 15.43 13.38 -10.07
CA TYR A 96 16.42 12.92 -9.12
C TYR A 96 17.39 14.06 -8.81
N ASN A 97 17.23 14.66 -7.63
CA ASN A 97 18.10 15.76 -7.15
C ASN A 97 19.35 15.25 -6.41
N GLY A 98 19.61 13.95 -6.46
CA GLY A 98 20.81 13.35 -5.86
C GLY A 98 22.00 13.36 -6.81
N ASP A 99 23.14 12.92 -6.30
CA ASP A 99 24.35 12.75 -7.11
C ASP A 99 24.17 11.58 -8.09
N THR A 100 24.09 11.89 -9.39
CA THR A 100 23.86 10.90 -10.45
C THR A 100 25.00 9.90 -10.59
N THR A 101 26.21 10.24 -10.13
CA THR A 101 27.34 9.28 -10.11
C THR A 101 27.09 8.09 -9.19
N LYS A 102 26.16 8.24 -8.23
CA LYS A 102 25.76 7.18 -7.30
C LYS A 102 24.62 6.31 -7.82
N LEU A 103 24.08 6.58 -9.01
CA LEU A 103 23.04 5.74 -9.61
C LEU A 103 23.53 4.31 -9.88
N SER A 104 24.84 4.12 -10.07
CA SER A 104 25.47 2.79 -10.13
C SER A 104 25.28 1.95 -8.87
N TRP A 105 24.91 2.56 -7.73
CA TRP A 105 24.57 1.86 -6.48
C TRP A 105 23.09 1.54 -6.35
N ALA A 106 22.25 2.00 -7.28
CA ALA A 106 20.82 1.72 -7.25
C ALA A 106 20.59 0.22 -7.42
N ASN A 107 19.83 -0.38 -6.50
CA ASN A 107 19.50 -1.81 -6.58
C ASN A 107 18.02 -2.11 -6.38
N TYR A 108 17.21 -1.14 -5.94
CA TYR A 108 15.77 -1.31 -5.77
C TYR A 108 15.00 -0.02 -5.95
N VAL A 109 13.75 -0.15 -6.37
CA VAL A 109 12.76 0.93 -6.34
C VAL A 109 11.48 0.45 -5.66
N VAL A 110 10.84 1.35 -4.91
CA VAL A 110 9.64 1.07 -4.12
C VAL A 110 8.63 2.17 -4.34
N VAL A 111 7.37 1.80 -4.50
CA VAL A 111 6.23 2.68 -4.26
C VAL A 111 5.56 2.21 -2.98
N SER A 112 5.43 3.12 -2.03
CA SER A 112 4.76 2.89 -0.75
C SER A 112 3.62 3.88 -0.53
N ILE A 113 2.73 3.54 0.39
CA ILE A 113 1.68 4.43 0.88
C ILE A 113 2.21 5.11 2.13
N GLU A 114 2.13 6.44 2.13
CA GLU A 114 2.71 7.30 3.14
C GLU A 114 1.65 8.22 3.72
N ASN A 115 1.87 8.63 4.96
CA ASN A 115 1.18 9.80 5.49
C ASN A 115 1.79 11.09 4.88
N LEU A 116 1.19 12.24 5.18
CA LEU A 116 1.67 13.52 4.65
C LEU A 116 3.00 14.00 5.26
N ASN A 117 3.46 13.43 6.37
CA ASN A 117 4.68 13.86 7.07
C ASN A 117 5.95 13.48 6.29
N VAL A 118 7.05 14.17 6.56
CA VAL A 118 8.34 13.84 5.94
C VAL A 118 8.84 12.51 6.51
N ASN A 119 9.20 11.59 5.60
CA ASN A 119 9.74 10.28 5.92
C ASN A 119 11.21 10.19 5.49
N PHE A 120 12.03 9.45 6.23
CA PHE A 120 13.43 9.18 5.88
C PHE A 120 13.63 7.80 5.21
N ALA A 121 12.57 7.00 5.17
CA ALA A 121 12.53 5.68 4.54
C ALA A 121 11.07 5.38 4.14
N PRO A 122 10.85 4.46 3.18
CA PRO A 122 9.52 4.02 2.83
C PRO A 122 8.82 3.38 4.03
N SER A 123 7.51 3.59 4.15
CA SER A 123 6.67 2.90 5.10
C SER A 123 6.72 1.38 4.91
N SER A 124 6.14 0.67 5.87
CA SER A 124 5.91 -0.76 5.74
C SER A 124 4.90 -1.09 4.65
N ALA A 125 3.91 -0.22 4.38
CA ALA A 125 2.88 -0.38 3.34
C ALA A 125 3.42 -0.17 1.91
N LYS A 126 4.28 -1.07 1.45
CA LYS A 126 4.86 -1.08 0.10
C LYS A 126 3.90 -1.80 -0.85
N ILE A 127 3.46 -1.11 -1.90
CA ILE A 127 2.42 -1.63 -2.82
C ILE A 127 3.02 -2.25 -4.09
N ILE A 128 4.03 -1.63 -4.67
CA ILE A 128 4.79 -2.20 -5.81
C ILE A 128 6.25 -1.92 -5.64
N THR A 129 7.06 -2.96 -5.84
CA THR A 129 8.50 -2.89 -5.66
C THR A 129 9.20 -3.71 -6.73
N GLY A 130 10.49 -3.52 -6.89
CA GLY A 130 11.27 -4.34 -7.82
C GLY A 130 12.74 -3.98 -7.86
N PRO A 131 13.60 -4.96 -8.18
CA PRO A 131 15.00 -4.72 -8.42
C PRO A 131 15.18 -3.84 -9.66
N VAL A 132 16.25 -3.07 -9.68
CA VAL A 132 16.63 -2.25 -10.85
C VAL A 132 17.99 -2.67 -11.38
N GLY A 133 18.14 -2.58 -12.70
CA GLY A 133 19.44 -2.58 -13.34
C GLY A 133 20.01 -1.17 -13.30
N ALA A 134 21.29 -1.04 -12.95
CA ALA A 134 22.00 0.23 -12.96
C ALA A 134 23.20 0.15 -13.91
N ASN A 135 23.34 1.17 -14.74
CA ASN A 135 24.54 1.49 -15.50
C ASN A 135 25.16 2.77 -14.90
N GLN A 136 26.31 3.20 -15.44
CA GLN A 136 27.01 4.38 -14.95
C GLN A 136 26.11 5.63 -14.88
N ASP A 137 25.24 5.83 -15.87
CA ASP A 137 24.40 7.03 -16.01
C ASP A 137 22.90 6.74 -16.09
N SER A 138 22.45 5.50 -15.82
CA SER A 138 21.03 5.17 -15.88
C SER A 138 20.59 4.04 -14.96
N VAL A 139 19.33 4.09 -14.53
CA VAL A 139 18.67 3.05 -13.73
C VAL A 139 17.36 2.68 -14.41
N TYR A 140 17.07 1.39 -14.55
CA TYR A 140 15.81 0.93 -15.13
C TYR A 140 15.26 -0.30 -14.40
N GLY A 141 13.95 -0.41 -14.32
CA GLY A 141 13.32 -1.58 -13.71
C GLY A 141 11.82 -1.66 -13.93
N SER A 142 11.29 -2.83 -13.62
CA SER A 142 9.84 -3.10 -13.57
C SER A 142 9.46 -3.43 -12.13
N LEU A 143 8.30 -2.95 -11.72
CA LEU A 143 7.81 -2.98 -10.35
C LEU A 143 6.50 -3.75 -10.30
N TYR A 144 6.36 -4.63 -9.31
CA TYR A 144 5.22 -5.53 -9.18
C TYR A 144 4.78 -5.68 -7.73
N ILE A 145 3.49 -5.94 -7.52
CA ILE A 145 2.93 -6.21 -6.18
C ILE A 145 3.42 -7.52 -5.57
N GLY A 146 3.79 -8.49 -6.42
CA GLY A 146 4.29 -9.81 -6.00
C GLY A 146 5.79 -9.87 -5.75
N ASP A 147 6.47 -8.72 -5.70
CA ASP A 147 7.89 -8.65 -5.41
C ASP A 147 8.16 -8.80 -3.89
N ALA A 148 9.36 -9.27 -3.52
CA ALA A 148 9.71 -9.65 -2.15
C ALA A 148 9.65 -8.50 -1.14
N LEU A 149 9.84 -7.25 -1.58
CA LEU A 149 9.68 -6.08 -0.71
C LEU A 149 8.25 -5.51 -0.71
N ALA A 150 7.36 -5.99 -1.58
CA ALA A 150 5.94 -5.65 -1.57
C ALA A 150 5.17 -6.72 -0.78
N LEU A 151 4.33 -7.51 -1.46
CA LEU A 151 3.51 -8.56 -0.86
C LEU A 151 4.05 -9.99 -1.09
N ASP A 152 5.23 -10.12 -1.71
CA ASP A 152 5.93 -11.37 -2.00
C ASP A 152 5.01 -12.48 -2.56
N ALA A 153 5.03 -13.68 -1.96
CA ALA A 153 4.23 -14.82 -2.40
C ALA A 153 2.73 -14.49 -2.34
N GLY A 154 2.31 -13.72 -1.34
CA GLY A 154 0.95 -13.24 -1.22
C GLY A 154 0.52 -12.40 -2.41
N GLY A 155 1.34 -11.44 -2.83
CA GLY A 155 1.10 -10.62 -4.03
C GLY A 155 1.09 -11.43 -5.32
N ARG A 156 1.96 -12.44 -5.45
CA ARG A 156 1.94 -13.37 -6.61
C ARG A 156 0.66 -14.20 -6.65
N ASN A 157 0.16 -14.62 -5.50
CA ASN A 157 -1.06 -15.41 -5.39
C ASN A 157 -2.33 -14.59 -5.66
N LEU A 158 -2.24 -13.26 -5.64
CA LEU A 158 -3.33 -12.41 -6.13
C LEU A 158 -3.62 -12.65 -7.63
N TYR A 159 -2.62 -13.09 -8.42
CA TYR A 159 -2.78 -13.37 -9.85
C TYR A 159 -3.45 -14.71 -10.15
N THR A 160 -3.48 -15.67 -9.23
CA THR A 160 -4.14 -16.97 -9.40
C THR A 160 -5.62 -16.90 -9.04
N VAL A 161 -6.48 -17.77 -9.59
CA VAL A 161 -7.93 -17.78 -9.27
C VAL A 161 -8.16 -18.58 -8.00
N TRP A 162 -8.92 -18.01 -7.07
CA TRP A 162 -9.22 -18.61 -5.77
C TRP A 162 -10.67 -18.37 -5.38
N THR A 163 -11.23 -19.32 -4.64
CA THR A 163 -12.62 -19.30 -4.19
C THR A 163 -12.67 -19.46 -2.68
N GLY A 164 -13.00 -18.37 -1.98
CA GLY A 164 -13.34 -18.41 -0.57
C GLY A 164 -14.83 -18.69 -0.36
N HIS A 165 -15.24 -18.78 0.90
CA HIS A 165 -16.66 -18.82 1.28
C HIS A 165 -16.90 -17.91 2.47
N PHE A 166 -18.16 -17.52 2.66
CA PHE A 166 -18.66 -16.86 3.85
C PHE A 166 -19.99 -17.46 4.26
N THR A 167 -20.39 -17.25 5.50
CA THR A 167 -21.73 -17.63 6.00
C THR A 167 -22.41 -16.44 6.65
N ILE A 168 -23.75 -16.41 6.56
CA ILE A 168 -24.60 -15.41 7.21
C ILE A 168 -25.16 -16.03 8.48
N GLN A 169 -24.64 -15.61 9.64
CA GLN A 169 -24.99 -16.12 10.96
C GLN A 169 -24.63 -15.12 12.07
N THR A 170 -25.31 -15.25 13.22
CA THR A 170 -25.03 -14.50 14.46
C THR A 170 -24.86 -15.46 15.65
N PRO A 171 -23.82 -16.30 15.65
CA PRO A 171 -23.61 -17.35 16.66
C PRO A 171 -23.77 -16.88 18.11
N THR A 172 -23.44 -15.62 18.42
CA THR A 172 -23.48 -15.15 19.81
C THR A 172 -24.88 -14.76 20.31
N THR A 173 -25.80 -14.38 19.41
CA THR A 173 -27.17 -13.94 19.75
C THR A 173 -28.25 -14.98 19.43
N GLY A 174 -27.94 -15.97 18.60
CA GLY A 174 -28.86 -17.05 18.24
C GLY A 174 -28.96 -17.25 16.73
N ALA A 175 -29.33 -18.46 16.31
CA ALA A 175 -29.27 -18.86 14.89
C ALA A 175 -30.62 -18.81 14.15
N ALA A 176 -31.65 -18.25 14.77
CA ALA A 176 -32.98 -18.13 14.18
C ALA A 176 -33.12 -16.80 13.42
N GLU A 177 -33.99 -16.79 12.42
CA GLU A 177 -34.39 -15.56 11.75
C GLU A 177 -35.27 -14.70 12.68
N PRO A 178 -35.18 -13.36 12.58
CA PRO A 178 -34.36 -12.60 11.63
C PRO A 178 -32.92 -12.32 12.08
N GLU A 179 -32.55 -12.66 13.32
CA GLU A 179 -31.28 -12.26 13.94
C GLU A 179 -30.06 -12.80 13.17
N CYS A 180 -30.11 -14.04 12.71
CA CYS A 180 -29.01 -14.65 11.98
C CYS A 180 -28.67 -13.98 10.64
N LEU A 181 -29.57 -13.17 10.08
CA LEU A 181 -29.38 -12.48 8.80
C LEU A 181 -28.52 -11.22 8.90
N LYS A 182 -27.95 -10.91 10.07
CA LYS A 182 -27.29 -9.63 10.36
C LYS A 182 -25.78 -9.73 10.54
N GLY A 183 -25.28 -10.94 10.76
CA GLY A 183 -23.86 -11.23 10.89
C GLY A 183 -23.33 -11.96 9.68
N ILE A 184 -22.03 -11.80 9.45
CA ILE A 184 -21.32 -12.42 8.34
C ILE A 184 -19.92 -12.83 8.78
N TRP A 185 -19.50 -14.01 8.33
CA TRP A 185 -18.26 -14.63 8.77
C TRP A 185 -17.54 -15.30 7.62
N LEU A 186 -16.21 -15.20 7.58
CA LEU A 186 -15.33 -16.01 6.75
C LEU A 186 -15.18 -17.40 7.36
N SER A 187 -16.28 -18.14 7.42
CA SER A 187 -16.34 -19.49 7.92
C SER A 187 -17.35 -20.33 7.17
N ASN A 188 -17.29 -21.65 7.35
CA ASN A 188 -18.38 -22.51 6.91
C ASN A 188 -19.58 -22.42 7.87
N VAL A 189 -20.64 -23.18 7.59
CA VAL A 189 -21.88 -23.13 8.40
C VAL A 189 -21.71 -23.64 9.83
N ALA A 190 -20.69 -24.46 10.08
CA ALA A 190 -20.36 -25.02 11.39
C ALA A 190 -19.37 -24.14 12.18
N GLY A 191 -18.89 -23.04 11.60
CA GLY A 191 -17.87 -22.19 12.21
C GLY A 191 -16.48 -22.81 12.18
N ASP A 192 -16.18 -23.65 11.20
CA ASP A 192 -14.88 -24.28 11.00
C ASP A 192 -14.27 -23.99 9.62
N ALA A 193 -13.02 -24.41 9.42
CA ALA A 193 -12.23 -24.16 8.21
C ALA A 193 -12.54 -25.10 7.03
N SER A 194 -13.39 -26.12 7.21
CA SER A 194 -13.64 -27.10 6.15
C SER A 194 -14.40 -26.46 4.99
N GLY A 195 -13.78 -26.53 3.80
CA GLY A 195 -14.29 -25.86 2.61
C GLY A 195 -13.96 -24.37 2.52
N LEU A 196 -13.32 -23.78 3.54
CA LEU A 196 -12.67 -22.49 3.41
C LEU A 196 -11.37 -22.69 2.64
N ASP A 197 -11.39 -22.38 1.36
CA ASP A 197 -10.16 -22.06 0.64
C ASP A 197 -10.10 -20.56 0.29
N PRO A 198 -10.15 -19.63 1.25
CA PRO A 198 -9.35 -18.46 1.08
C PRO A 198 -7.89 -18.92 1.23
N SER A 199 -7.34 -19.52 0.18
CA SER A 199 -5.92 -19.45 -0.19
C SER A 199 -5.52 -18.00 -0.50
N ILE A 200 -6.05 -17.08 0.30
CA ILE A 200 -5.47 -15.84 0.72
C ILE A 200 -4.19 -16.24 1.45
N SER A 201 -3.23 -16.69 0.66
CA SER A 201 -1.89 -17.07 1.06
C SER A 201 -1.05 -15.85 1.39
N LEU A 202 -1.64 -14.66 1.18
CA LEU A 202 -1.15 -13.44 1.76
C LEU A 202 -1.59 -13.49 3.24
N ILE A 203 -0.63 -13.66 4.13
CA ILE A 203 -0.82 -13.44 5.56
C ILE A 203 -0.33 -12.00 5.77
N PRO A 204 -1.24 -11.01 5.82
CA PRO A 204 -0.84 -9.64 6.05
C PRO A 204 0.03 -9.51 7.29
N GLY A 205 0.95 -8.58 7.19
CA GLY A 205 2.05 -8.31 8.08
C GLY A 205 3.00 -7.39 7.33
N ASN A 206 3.96 -6.78 8.03
CA ASN A 206 4.85 -5.78 7.43
C ASN A 206 4.09 -4.58 6.82
N GLY A 207 3.11 -4.00 7.52
CA GLY A 207 2.43 -2.78 7.07
C GLY A 207 1.08 -2.97 6.40
N TRP A 208 0.57 -4.20 6.37
CA TRP A 208 -0.71 -4.53 5.73
C TRP A 208 -1.59 -5.38 6.65
N VAL A 209 -2.91 -5.21 6.54
CA VAL A 209 -3.93 -5.96 7.27
C VAL A 209 -5.14 -6.18 6.35
N TYR A 210 -5.92 -7.23 6.57
CA TYR A 210 -7.19 -7.36 5.86
C TYR A 210 -8.30 -6.66 6.58
N GLU A 211 -9.23 -6.13 5.79
CA GLU A 211 -10.54 -5.75 6.28
C GLU A 211 -11.62 -6.32 5.37
N ALA A 212 -12.55 -7.03 5.98
CA ALA A 212 -13.77 -7.46 5.34
C ALA A 212 -14.81 -6.35 5.45
N TRP A 213 -15.61 -6.18 4.40
CA TRP A 213 -16.58 -5.11 4.31
C TRP A 213 -17.89 -5.61 3.73
N VAL A 214 -18.98 -5.05 4.23
CA VAL A 214 -20.29 -5.10 3.58
C VAL A 214 -20.60 -3.73 2.99
N ALA A 215 -20.97 -3.67 1.71
CA ALA A 215 -21.53 -2.48 1.09
C ALA A 215 -23.03 -2.62 0.91
N ASP A 216 -23.79 -1.72 1.52
CA ASP A 216 -25.18 -1.46 1.15
C ASP A 216 -25.20 -0.72 -0.19
N SER A 217 -25.63 -1.42 -1.24
CA SER A 217 -25.74 -0.87 -2.59
C SER A 217 -27.18 -0.53 -2.98
N SER A 218 -28.09 -0.32 -2.01
CA SER A 218 -29.45 0.19 -2.26
C SER A 218 -29.42 1.55 -2.98
N SER A 219 -28.39 2.36 -2.73
CA SER A 219 -28.02 3.53 -3.53
C SER A 219 -26.65 3.32 -4.18
N PRO A 220 -26.58 2.78 -5.41
CA PRO A 220 -25.30 2.40 -6.04
C PRO A 220 -24.29 3.54 -6.21
N SER A 221 -24.76 4.79 -6.28
CA SER A 221 -23.91 5.99 -6.40
C SER A 221 -23.33 6.47 -5.08
N ASN A 222 -23.90 6.03 -3.95
CA ASN A 222 -23.44 6.40 -2.61
C ASN A 222 -23.63 5.21 -1.66
N PRO A 223 -22.86 4.12 -1.86
CA PRO A 223 -22.97 2.95 -1.00
C PRO A 223 -22.55 3.28 0.43
N ILE A 224 -23.20 2.64 1.40
CA ILE A 224 -22.79 2.70 2.80
C ILE A 224 -21.94 1.48 3.08
N TYR A 225 -20.73 1.70 3.61
CA TYR A 225 -19.79 0.64 3.94
C TYR A 225 -19.84 0.33 5.42
N TYR A 226 -19.79 -0.95 5.75
CA TYR A 226 -19.79 -1.47 7.10
C TYR A 226 -18.59 -2.40 7.22
N SER A 227 -17.74 -2.15 8.21
CA SER A 227 -16.67 -3.10 8.53
C SER A 227 -17.33 -4.39 9.01
N ALA A 228 -16.85 -5.49 8.46
CA ALA A 228 -17.24 -6.85 8.80
C ALA A 228 -16.06 -7.62 9.40
N GLY A 229 -15.05 -6.88 9.89
CA GLY A 229 -13.94 -7.43 10.64
C GLY A 229 -12.56 -7.19 10.02
N ARG A 230 -11.53 -7.01 10.86
CA ARG A 230 -10.15 -6.71 10.48
C ARG A 230 -9.23 -7.80 10.99
N PHE A 231 -8.39 -8.40 10.14
CA PHE A 231 -7.67 -9.63 10.49
C PHE A 231 -6.35 -9.81 9.74
N TYR A 232 -5.42 -10.56 10.35
CA TYR A 232 -4.14 -10.94 9.71
C TYR A 232 -4.16 -12.32 9.09
N ASN A 233 -5.02 -13.20 9.59
CA ASN A 233 -5.06 -14.59 9.17
C ASN A 233 -6.52 -14.99 8.96
N PRO A 234 -6.93 -15.38 7.74
CA PRO A 234 -8.30 -15.79 7.45
C PRO A 234 -8.73 -17.05 8.22
N ALA A 235 -7.78 -17.79 8.81
CA ALA A 235 -8.02 -18.97 9.65
C ALA A 235 -7.90 -18.69 11.16
N ALA A 236 -7.86 -17.42 11.56
CA ALA A 236 -7.85 -16.99 12.96
C ALA A 236 -9.00 -16.01 13.23
N PRO A 237 -9.36 -15.76 14.50
CA PRO A 237 -10.36 -14.75 14.84
C PRO A 237 -10.02 -13.37 14.28
N ASP A 238 -11.08 -12.57 14.17
CA ASP A 238 -10.93 -11.14 13.98
C ASP A 238 -10.08 -10.48 15.08
N LEU A 239 -9.47 -9.33 14.77
CA LEU A 239 -8.67 -8.58 15.74
C LEU A 239 -9.50 -8.09 16.93
N ASP A 240 -10.79 -7.86 16.75
CA ASP A 240 -11.73 -7.53 17.83
C ASP A 240 -12.64 -8.71 18.24
N GLY A 241 -12.31 -9.92 17.78
CA GLY A 241 -13.03 -11.15 18.08
C GLY A 241 -14.38 -11.23 17.39
N THR A 242 -15.46 -11.19 18.17
CA THR A 242 -16.84 -11.30 17.66
C THR A 242 -17.49 -9.95 17.38
N GLY A 243 -16.75 -8.88 17.64
CA GLY A 243 -17.23 -7.52 17.53
C GLY A 243 -17.89 -6.96 18.77
N PRO A 244 -18.09 -5.63 18.78
CA PRO A 244 -18.74 -4.92 19.87
C PRO A 244 -20.25 -5.21 19.99
N CYS A 245 -20.88 -5.78 18.97
CA CYS A 245 -22.30 -6.17 18.98
C CYS A 245 -22.53 -7.63 19.39
N ALA A 246 -21.50 -8.33 19.86
CA ALA A 246 -21.64 -9.73 20.23
C ALA A 246 -22.59 -9.95 21.41
N GLY A 247 -23.41 -11.00 21.30
CA GLY A 247 -24.22 -11.55 22.36
C GLY A 247 -23.42 -12.37 23.38
N PRO A 248 -24.11 -13.02 24.35
CA PRO A 248 -23.46 -13.70 25.46
C PRO A 248 -22.83 -15.06 25.12
N ASN A 249 -23.15 -15.64 23.95
CA ASN A 249 -22.63 -16.95 23.57
C ASN A 249 -21.25 -16.82 22.88
N ALA A 250 -20.58 -17.96 22.65
CA ALA A 250 -19.33 -17.97 21.89
C ALA A 250 -19.59 -17.74 20.39
N GLY A 251 -18.77 -16.89 19.76
CA GLY A 251 -18.78 -16.71 18.30
C GLY A 251 -17.84 -17.68 17.59
N PHE A 252 -17.66 -17.48 16.29
CA PHE A 252 -16.72 -18.28 15.52
C PHE A 252 -15.27 -17.81 15.71
N ASN A 253 -14.34 -18.76 15.65
CA ASN A 253 -12.90 -18.49 15.75
C ASN A 253 -12.30 -18.14 14.37
N PHE A 254 -12.99 -17.31 13.61
CA PHE A 254 -12.70 -16.89 12.24
C PHE A 254 -13.04 -15.42 12.07
N PRO A 255 -12.55 -14.71 11.04
CA PRO A 255 -12.89 -13.31 10.86
C PRO A 255 -14.36 -13.15 10.53
N GLY A 256 -14.98 -12.10 11.06
CA GLY A 256 -16.40 -11.86 10.92
C GLY A 256 -16.98 -11.12 12.11
N GLN A 257 -18.27 -10.79 11.99
CA GLN A 257 -18.98 -9.98 12.96
C GLN A 257 -20.41 -10.53 13.10
N ASP A 258 -20.91 -10.66 14.34
CA ASP A 258 -22.31 -11.02 14.57
C ASP A 258 -23.29 -9.95 14.11
N TRP A 259 -22.88 -8.69 14.04
CA TRP A 259 -23.78 -7.65 13.57
C TRP A 259 -23.01 -6.56 12.85
N VAL A 260 -23.34 -6.40 11.56
CA VAL A 260 -22.72 -5.41 10.69
C VAL A 260 -23.49 -4.07 10.81
N GLN A 261 -23.53 -3.54 12.04
CA GLN A 261 -24.14 -2.33 12.70
C GLN A 261 -25.55 -1.76 12.27
N PRO A 262 -26.24 -0.94 13.15
CA PRO A 262 -25.88 -0.48 14.50
C PRO A 262 -26.81 -0.78 15.68
N GLY A 263 -26.11 -0.82 16.84
CA GLY A 263 -26.60 -0.92 18.22
C GLY A 263 -25.47 -0.99 19.26
N CYS A 264 -24.21 -1.28 18.88
CA CYS A 264 -22.99 -1.15 19.70
C CYS A 264 -21.70 -1.17 18.85
N PRO A 265 -20.95 -0.06 18.66
CA PRO A 265 -21.30 1.36 18.77
C PRO A 265 -21.48 1.96 17.35
N GLY A 266 -22.70 2.39 17.03
CA GLY A 266 -23.03 2.84 15.67
C GLY A 266 -22.65 4.29 15.39
N ASN A 267 -21.66 4.51 14.52
CA ASN A 267 -21.24 5.82 13.97
C ASN A 267 -22.29 6.51 13.06
N GLY A 268 -23.60 6.44 13.40
CA GLY A 268 -24.68 7.11 12.67
C GLY A 268 -25.12 6.47 11.33
N LYS A 269 -24.64 5.25 10.99
CA LYS A 269 -25.08 4.52 9.78
C LYS A 269 -26.48 3.88 9.97
N PRO A 270 -27.27 3.60 8.91
CA PRO A 270 -28.53 2.85 9.01
C PRO A 270 -28.33 1.39 9.47
N ASP A 271 -29.38 0.76 10.01
CA ASP A 271 -29.36 -0.65 10.45
C ASP A 271 -29.47 -1.64 9.31
N ILE A 272 -28.66 -2.71 9.41
CA ILE A 272 -28.80 -3.88 8.55
C ILE A 272 -29.91 -4.76 9.11
N VAL A 273 -31.08 -4.63 8.49
CA VAL A 273 -32.25 -5.47 8.84
C VAL A 273 -32.05 -6.91 8.36
N SER A 274 -31.45 -7.09 7.17
CA SER A 274 -31.18 -8.41 6.59
C SER A 274 -30.14 -8.31 5.47
N LEU A 275 -29.01 -9.00 5.62
CA LEU A 275 -27.99 -9.16 4.56
C LEU A 275 -28.54 -9.92 3.34
N ALA A 276 -29.64 -10.66 3.49
CA ALA A 276 -30.31 -11.39 2.42
C ALA A 276 -31.19 -10.52 1.51
N ALA A 277 -31.23 -9.20 1.72
CA ALA A 277 -32.10 -8.29 0.97
C ALA A 277 -31.71 -8.12 -0.52
N GLY A 278 -30.61 -8.74 -0.96
CA GLY A 278 -30.21 -8.81 -2.38
C GLY A 278 -29.42 -7.62 -2.91
N TYR A 279 -29.30 -6.53 -2.15
CA TYR A 279 -28.53 -5.33 -2.54
C TYR A 279 -27.22 -5.15 -1.75
N TYR A 280 -26.88 -6.08 -0.85
CA TYR A 280 -25.61 -6.07 -0.15
C TYR A 280 -24.51 -6.79 -0.94
N ARG A 281 -23.28 -6.29 -0.82
CA ARG A 281 -22.07 -6.93 -1.34
C ARG A 281 -21.10 -7.18 -0.20
N TYR A 282 -20.44 -8.32 -0.24
CA TYR A 282 -19.35 -8.68 0.67
C TYR A 282 -18.03 -8.70 -0.10
N PHE A 283 -16.99 -8.10 0.48
CA PHE A 283 -15.68 -8.00 -0.14
C PHE A 283 -14.58 -7.87 0.90
N ILE A 284 -13.34 -8.11 0.49
CA ILE A 284 -12.15 -8.01 1.34
C ILE A 284 -11.16 -7.09 0.65
N THR A 285 -10.63 -6.13 1.40
CA THR A 285 -9.55 -5.22 0.98
C THR A 285 -8.26 -5.56 1.72
N ILE A 286 -7.13 -5.11 1.17
CA ILE A 286 -5.86 -5.04 1.90
C ILE A 286 -5.64 -3.59 2.31
N GLU A 287 -5.67 -3.33 3.61
CA GLU A 287 -5.58 -2.01 4.22
C GLU A 287 -4.15 -1.76 4.72
N PRO A 288 -3.61 -0.54 4.58
CA PRO A 288 -2.33 -0.21 5.18
C PRO A 288 -2.47 -0.11 6.72
N GLU A 289 -1.49 -0.62 7.47
CA GLU A 289 -1.50 -0.57 8.95
C GLU A 289 -1.26 0.83 9.53
N LEU A 290 -0.85 1.78 8.69
CA LEU A 290 -0.62 3.17 9.10
C LEU A 290 -1.91 3.97 9.34
N GLU A 291 -3.07 3.38 9.04
CA GLU A 291 -4.36 3.96 9.40
C GLU A 291 -4.49 4.12 10.92
N VAL A 292 -5.12 5.21 11.34
CA VAL A 292 -5.35 5.49 12.77
C VAL A 292 -6.81 5.21 13.11
N ALA A 293 -7.07 4.45 14.18
CA ALA A 293 -8.41 4.16 14.65
C ALA A 293 -9.24 5.44 14.87
N ASN A 294 -10.55 5.38 14.62
CA ASN A 294 -11.49 6.52 14.70
C ASN A 294 -11.24 7.65 13.68
N THR A 295 -10.49 7.39 12.62
CA THR A 295 -10.40 8.29 11.46
C THR A 295 -11.37 7.87 10.36
N PRO A 296 -11.60 8.73 9.34
CA PRO A 296 -12.39 8.34 8.17
C PRO A 296 -11.83 7.10 7.44
N ALA A 297 -10.54 6.81 7.54
CA ALA A 297 -9.88 5.64 6.95
C ALA A 297 -10.52 4.34 7.46
N PHE A 298 -10.65 4.21 8.78
CA PHE A 298 -11.31 3.07 9.42
C PHE A 298 -12.82 2.90 9.10
N ASN A 299 -13.42 3.84 8.38
CA ASN A 299 -14.83 3.80 8.00
C ASN A 299 -15.05 3.71 6.49
N THR A 300 -13.97 3.69 5.70
CA THR A 300 -13.98 3.72 4.24
C THR A 300 -13.05 2.63 3.73
N PRO A 301 -13.50 1.71 2.87
CA PRO A 301 -12.64 0.65 2.37
C PRO A 301 -11.48 1.19 1.53
N PHE A 302 -10.30 0.58 1.63
CA PHE A 302 -9.21 0.82 0.69
C PHE A 302 -9.69 0.58 -0.75
N PRO A 303 -9.13 1.30 -1.74
CA PRO A 303 -9.46 1.05 -3.14
C PRO A 303 -8.95 -0.30 -3.67
N PHE A 304 -8.11 -1.04 -2.95
CA PHE A 304 -7.60 -2.35 -3.37
C PHE A 304 -8.37 -3.53 -2.80
N PHE A 305 -9.31 -4.04 -3.61
CA PHE A 305 -10.11 -5.22 -3.32
C PHE A 305 -9.41 -6.50 -3.76
N ILE A 306 -9.49 -7.55 -2.95
CA ILE A 306 -8.97 -8.90 -3.29
C ILE A 306 -10.13 -9.83 -3.67
N TYR A 307 -11.21 -9.81 -2.89
CA TYR A 307 -12.44 -10.58 -3.13
C TYR A 307 -13.62 -9.65 -3.22
N ARG A 308 -14.62 -10.04 -4.03
CA ARG A 308 -15.89 -9.32 -4.09
C ARG A 308 -17.01 -10.22 -4.58
N GLN A 309 -18.14 -10.22 -3.90
CA GLN A 309 -19.34 -10.92 -4.33
C GLN A 309 -20.62 -10.23 -3.83
N TYR A 310 -21.71 -10.38 -4.57
CA TYR A 310 -23.05 -10.07 -4.05
C TYR A 310 -23.49 -11.11 -3.03
N ILE A 311 -24.00 -10.66 -1.89
CA ILE A 311 -24.53 -11.59 -0.88
C ILE A 311 -25.75 -12.35 -1.44
N GLY A 312 -26.55 -11.73 -2.31
CA GLY A 312 -27.73 -12.37 -2.90
C GLY A 312 -28.82 -12.67 -1.86
N PHE A 313 -29.76 -13.55 -2.21
CA PHE A 313 -30.84 -14.00 -1.31
C PHE A 313 -30.39 -15.23 -0.50
N LEU A 314 -29.27 -15.12 0.19
CA LEU A 314 -28.77 -16.19 1.08
C LEU A 314 -29.53 -16.16 2.40
N GLY A 315 -30.20 -17.25 2.73
CA GLY A 315 -30.79 -17.47 4.04
C GLY A 315 -29.75 -17.76 5.12
N CYS A 316 -30.21 -17.87 6.37
CA CYS A 316 -29.33 -18.18 7.49
C CYS A 316 -28.64 -19.52 7.33
N ARG A 317 -27.37 -19.58 7.75
CA ARG A 317 -26.55 -20.79 7.70
C ARG A 317 -26.39 -21.36 6.29
N LEU A 318 -26.47 -20.50 5.27
CA LEU A 318 -26.06 -20.83 3.92
C LEU A 318 -24.63 -20.34 3.67
N LEU A 319 -23.99 -20.99 2.71
CA LEU A 319 -22.67 -20.61 2.24
C LEU A 319 -22.81 -19.73 1.00
N GLY A 320 -22.21 -18.55 1.08
CA GLY A 320 -21.92 -17.73 -0.07
C GLY A 320 -20.51 -18.01 -0.57
N ASN A 321 -20.33 -17.98 -1.89
CA ASN A 321 -19.01 -18.05 -2.49
C ASN A 321 -18.36 -16.67 -2.47
N LEU A 322 -17.06 -16.59 -2.25
CA LEU A 322 -16.24 -15.41 -2.50
C LEU A 322 -15.30 -15.70 -3.64
N TYR A 323 -15.42 -14.93 -4.70
CA TYR A 323 -14.49 -15.02 -5.82
C TYR A 323 -13.45 -13.93 -5.67
N ASN A 324 -12.19 -14.28 -5.85
CA ASN A 324 -11.23 -13.24 -6.16
C ASN A 324 -11.61 -12.63 -7.51
N ILE A 325 -11.36 -11.34 -7.71
CA ILE A 325 -11.80 -10.62 -8.91
C ILE A 325 -11.23 -11.35 -10.15
N PRO A 326 -12.05 -12.01 -10.98
CA PRO A 326 -11.52 -12.92 -12.00
C PRO A 326 -11.04 -12.17 -13.26
N GLY A 327 -10.04 -12.74 -13.93
CA GLY A 327 -9.76 -12.49 -15.35
C GLY A 327 -8.86 -11.28 -15.67
N PRO A 328 -8.80 -10.84 -16.95
CA PRO A 328 -7.99 -9.70 -17.43
C PRO A 328 -8.35 -8.34 -16.79
N ASN A 329 -9.37 -8.32 -15.95
CA ASN A 329 -9.75 -7.20 -15.08
C ASN A 329 -8.99 -7.20 -13.75
N LYS A 330 -8.08 -8.16 -13.52
CA LYS A 330 -7.05 -8.11 -12.45
C LYS A 330 -6.06 -7.01 -12.77
N LEU A 331 -6.48 -5.80 -12.46
CA LEU A 331 -5.68 -4.60 -12.57
C LEU A 331 -4.90 -4.46 -11.27
N PHE A 332 -3.99 -5.41 -11.00
CA PHE A 332 -3.01 -5.19 -9.95
C PHE A 332 -2.03 -4.12 -10.40
N PRO A 333 -1.57 -3.28 -9.47
CA PRO A 333 -0.55 -2.29 -9.74
C PRO A 333 0.70 -2.91 -10.38
N ASP A 334 1.15 -2.31 -11.47
CA ASP A 334 2.49 -2.49 -12.00
C ASP A 334 3.09 -1.14 -12.37
N ALA A 335 4.41 -1.07 -12.46
CA ALA A 335 5.06 0.13 -12.94
C ALA A 335 6.40 -0.16 -13.62
N LYS A 336 6.90 0.84 -14.34
CA LYS A 336 8.26 0.87 -14.88
C LYS A 336 8.90 2.19 -14.51
N ILE A 337 10.20 2.13 -14.25
CA ILE A 337 11.03 3.30 -13.98
C ILE A 337 12.24 3.31 -14.91
N HIS A 338 12.62 4.51 -15.34
CA HIS A 338 13.88 4.79 -16.00
C HIS A 338 14.41 6.13 -15.48
N ILE A 339 15.60 6.15 -14.91
CA ILE A 339 16.32 7.34 -14.46
C ILE A 339 17.51 7.51 -15.38
N THR A 340 17.69 8.70 -15.96
CA THR A 340 18.87 9.04 -16.78
C THR A 340 19.52 10.32 -16.25
N ASN A 341 20.82 10.45 -16.46
CA ASN A 341 21.51 11.74 -16.35
C ASN A 341 21.00 12.72 -17.43
#